data_AF-A0AAN9FCF3-F1
#
_entry.id   AF-A0AAN9FCF3-F1
#
_cell.length_a   1.000
_cell.length_b   1.000
_cell.length_c   1.000
_cell.angle_alpha   90.00
_cell.angle_beta   90.00
_cell.angle_gamma   90.00
#
_symmetry.space_group_name_H-M   'P 1'
#
loop_
_entity.id
_entity.type
_entity.pdbx_description
1 polymer ?
#
loop_
_entity_poly.entity_id
_entity_poly.type
_entity_poly.pdbx_seq_one_letter_code
_entity_poly.pdbx_strand_id
1 'polypeptide(L)'
;MILKSELKNLDPFWTLLILRFLDLIVIAENALWFFLKQMKFLANLAGISRSFLSFSKNEESYDWVRSWKETPFLLLEDIPLDLRKHIVSISLDGTSATTIIVHSDTGEPLWRPFLYNESCPDALPMVKSIAPPNHTVCSGSSTLCKLVSWWNNVGSNQKSALLMHQADWLLWLLHGKLGVSDYNNALKVGYDPEADSYPSWLVRQPYSHLLPSVVAPGTPIDCLKEEIRIKFGFQEDCVVCTGTTDSIAAFLAARATQPGKAVTSLGSTLAIKLLSNTRIEDSRFGVYSHRLDDKWLVGGASNTGGAVIRQLFTNDELDKLSEQINPSEVSLLDYYPLPLAYALKKNMGRLHVEQDLVGVGSITTK
;
A
#
# COMPACT_ATOMS: atom_id res chain seq x y z
N MET A 1 -25.11 -17.74 20.95
CA MET A 1 -25.46 -19.18 21.05
C MET A 1 -26.15 -19.74 19.80
N ILE A 2 -26.60 -18.90 18.84
CA ILE A 2 -27.20 -19.35 17.57
C ILE A 2 -26.13 -19.57 16.46
N LEU A 3 -24.97 -18.90 16.52
CA LEU A 3 -23.84 -19.10 15.59
C LEU A 3 -23.04 -20.41 15.78
N LYS A 4 -23.24 -21.14 16.89
CA LYS A 4 -22.48 -22.39 17.16
C LYS A 4 -23.07 -23.63 16.48
N SER A 5 -24.32 -23.60 16.00
CA SER A 5 -24.95 -24.75 15.32
C SER A 5 -24.71 -24.77 13.80
N GLU A 6 -24.42 -23.64 13.17
CA GLU A 6 -24.23 -23.57 11.71
C GLU A 6 -22.78 -23.81 11.26
N LEU A 7 -21.79 -23.56 12.12
CA LEU A 7 -20.36 -23.77 11.81
C LEU A 7 -19.91 -25.23 11.87
N LYS A 8 -20.72 -26.15 12.43
CA LYS A 8 -20.39 -27.59 12.49
C LYS A 8 -20.62 -28.35 11.19
N ASN A 9 -21.29 -27.72 10.21
CA ASN A 9 -21.65 -28.35 8.94
C ASN A 9 -20.84 -27.86 7.73
N LEU A 10 -19.81 -27.04 7.95
CA LEU A 10 -18.92 -26.58 6.89
C LEU A 10 -17.80 -27.59 6.66
N ASP A 11 -17.61 -27.93 5.37
CA ASP A 11 -16.53 -28.78 4.89
C ASP A 11 -15.16 -28.30 5.45
N PRO A 12 -14.30 -29.22 5.92
CA PRO A 12 -12.95 -28.89 6.40
C PRO A 12 -12.14 -28.00 5.45
N PHE A 13 -12.42 -28.07 4.14
CA PHE A 13 -11.84 -27.21 3.11
C PHE A 13 -12.17 -25.72 3.33
N TRP A 14 -13.43 -25.39 3.66
CA TRP A 14 -13.86 -24.00 3.87
C TRP A 14 -13.36 -23.42 5.18
N THR A 15 -13.25 -24.24 6.23
CA THR A 15 -12.62 -23.82 7.49
C THR A 15 -11.13 -23.53 7.31
N LEU A 16 -10.43 -24.34 6.51
CA LEU A 16 -9.03 -24.09 6.17
C LEU A 16 -8.85 -22.85 5.28
N LEU A 17 -9.79 -22.58 4.37
CA LEU A 17 -9.77 -21.41 3.49
C LEU A 17 -10.00 -20.11 4.28
N ILE A 18 -10.93 -20.12 5.24
CA ILE A 18 -11.20 -18.97 6.13
C ILE A 18 -10.02 -18.69 7.07
N LEU A 19 -9.40 -19.74 7.63
CA LEU A 19 -8.18 -19.57 8.45
C LEU A 19 -6.99 -19.09 7.62
N ARG A 20 -6.83 -19.55 6.38
CA ARG A 20 -5.80 -19.04 5.44
C ARG A 20 -6.08 -17.60 4.95
N PHE A 21 -7.33 -17.15 4.97
CA PHE A 21 -7.69 -15.76 4.68
C PHE A 21 -7.45 -14.83 5.88
N LEU A 22 -7.56 -15.34 7.10
CA LEU A 22 -7.29 -14.58 8.33
C LEU A 22 -5.78 -14.33 8.56
N ASP A 23 -4.90 -15.19 8.03
CA ASP A 23 -3.46 -14.95 7.97
C ASP A 23 -3.06 -13.88 6.93
N LEU A 24 -4.03 -13.34 6.17
CA LEU A 24 -3.81 -12.57 4.94
C LEU A 24 -4.63 -11.27 4.95
N ILE A 25 -4.45 -10.44 5.98
CA ILE A 25 -4.93 -9.05 5.95
C ILE A 25 -3.83 -8.20 5.32
N VAL A 26 -3.85 -8.10 3.99
CA VAL A 26 -3.09 -7.10 3.21
C VAL A 26 -4.04 -5.95 2.92
N ILE A 27 -3.79 -4.75 3.47
CA ILE A 27 -4.70 -3.60 3.33
C ILE A 27 -4.19 -2.69 2.20
N ALA A 28 -4.59 -3.00 0.97
CA ALA A 28 -4.68 -1.98 -0.08
C ALA A 28 -6.08 -1.34 -0.04
N GLU A 29 -6.21 -0.03 -0.29
CA GLU A 29 -7.51 0.69 -0.30
C GLU A 29 -8.61 0.00 -1.14
N ASN A 30 -8.22 -0.65 -2.25
CA ASN A 30 -9.14 -1.40 -3.09
C ASN A 30 -9.62 -2.71 -2.42
N ALA A 31 -8.79 -3.31 -1.57
CA ALA A 31 -9.13 -4.48 -0.78
C ALA A 31 -10.11 -4.13 0.35
N LEU A 32 -10.02 -2.94 0.96
CA LEU A 32 -11.00 -2.49 1.95
C LEU A 32 -12.40 -2.36 1.34
N TRP A 33 -12.52 -1.80 0.13
CA TRP A 33 -13.80 -1.72 -0.57
C TRP A 33 -14.34 -3.07 -1.04
N PHE A 34 -13.45 -3.97 -1.46
CA PHE A 34 -13.80 -5.34 -1.83
C PHE A 34 -14.24 -6.18 -0.62
N PHE A 35 -13.53 -6.05 0.50
CA PHE A 35 -13.84 -6.67 1.79
C PHE A 35 -15.17 -6.15 2.34
N LEU A 36 -15.40 -4.83 2.33
CA LEU A 36 -16.69 -4.23 2.73
C LEU A 36 -17.84 -4.67 1.83
N LYS A 37 -17.62 -4.85 0.52
CA LYS A 37 -18.63 -5.43 -0.40
C LYS A 37 -18.91 -6.90 -0.11
N GLN A 38 -17.87 -7.71 0.15
CA GLN A 38 -18.05 -9.12 0.51
C GLN A 38 -18.76 -9.28 1.85
N MET A 39 -18.40 -8.48 2.86
CA MET A 39 -19.06 -8.46 4.17
C MET A 39 -20.54 -8.07 4.04
N LYS A 40 -20.86 -7.10 3.20
CA LYS A 40 -22.26 -6.68 2.93
C LYS A 40 -23.05 -7.76 2.17
N PHE A 41 -22.40 -8.50 1.27
CA PHE A 41 -23.00 -9.63 0.54
C PHE A 41 -23.29 -10.82 1.47
N LEU A 42 -22.32 -11.18 2.33
CA LEU A 42 -22.46 -12.24 3.33
C LEU A 42 -23.50 -11.90 4.41
N ALA A 43 -23.57 -10.64 4.85
CA ALA A 43 -24.60 -10.17 5.79
C ALA A 43 -26.02 -10.23 5.21
N ASN A 44 -26.18 -9.95 3.90
CA ASN A 44 -27.46 -10.08 3.20
C ASN A 44 -27.88 -11.55 3.03
N LEU A 45 -26.94 -12.45 2.72
CA LEU A 45 -27.21 -13.90 2.62
C LEU A 45 -27.60 -14.52 3.96
N ALA A 46 -27.07 -13.99 5.07
CA ALA A 46 -27.37 -14.45 6.43
C ALA A 46 -28.63 -13.82 7.05
N GLY A 47 -29.37 -12.96 6.33
CA GLY A 47 -30.58 -12.30 6.84
C GLY A 47 -30.32 -11.33 8.00
N ILE A 48 -29.07 -10.91 8.22
CA ILE A 48 -28.68 -10.03 9.31
C ILE A 48 -29.00 -8.58 8.91
N SER A 49 -30.22 -8.14 9.24
CA SER A 49 -30.60 -6.72 9.20
C SER A 49 -29.93 -5.97 10.36
N ARG A 50 -28.65 -5.65 10.20
CA ARG A 50 -28.01 -4.56 10.96
C ARG A 50 -27.66 -3.46 9.97
N SER A 51 -27.95 -2.23 10.35
CA SER A 51 -27.61 -1.02 9.59
C SER A 51 -26.10 -0.95 9.38
N PHE A 52 -25.60 -1.58 8.33
CA PHE A 52 -24.24 -1.39 7.86
C PHE A 52 -24.13 0.05 7.37
N LEU A 53 -23.50 0.87 8.21
CA LEU A 53 -23.00 2.21 7.93
C LEU A 53 -24.03 3.13 7.24
N SER A 54 -24.69 3.94 8.04
CA SER A 54 -25.08 5.28 7.58
C SER A 54 -23.80 6.06 7.28
N PHE A 55 -23.21 5.84 6.10
CA PHE A 55 -22.32 6.81 5.48
C PHE A 55 -23.21 7.98 5.08
N SER A 56 -23.40 8.94 6.00
CA SER A 56 -23.98 10.21 5.64
C SER A 56 -23.01 10.89 4.68
N LYS A 57 -23.39 10.92 3.41
CA LYS A 57 -22.69 11.64 2.35
C LYS A 57 -22.92 13.14 2.58
N ASN A 58 -22.26 13.69 3.58
CA ASN A 58 -22.16 15.13 3.77
C ASN A 58 -20.86 15.58 3.07
N GLU A 59 -21.02 16.20 1.90
CA GLU A 59 -20.06 17.02 1.15
C GLU A 59 -18.55 16.74 1.39
N GLU A 60 -18.05 15.77 0.63
CA GLU A 60 -16.66 15.47 0.22
C GLU A 60 -15.48 16.06 1.02
N SER A 61 -15.26 15.54 2.22
CA SER A 61 -13.92 15.32 2.78
C SER A 61 -13.96 14.06 3.64
N TYR A 62 -13.42 12.93 3.15
CA TYR A 62 -13.26 11.74 3.96
C TYR A 62 -12.32 12.04 5.14
N ASP A 63 -12.79 11.82 6.36
CA ASP A 63 -11.93 11.84 7.54
C ASP A 63 -11.14 10.53 7.60
N TRP A 64 -10.04 10.50 6.84
CA TRP A 64 -9.12 9.37 6.79
C TRP A 64 -8.51 9.05 8.15
N VAL A 65 -8.18 10.08 8.94
CA VAL A 65 -7.58 9.89 10.27
C VAL A 65 -8.53 9.11 11.16
N ARG A 66 -9.78 9.57 11.29
CA ARG A 66 -10.78 8.87 12.10
C ARG A 66 -11.04 7.46 11.58
N SER A 67 -11.23 7.32 10.26
CA SER A 67 -11.51 6.03 9.64
C SER A 67 -10.39 5.02 9.91
N TRP A 68 -9.14 5.42 9.73
CA TRP A 68 -7.98 4.57 10.00
C TRP A 68 -7.72 4.38 11.49
N LYS A 69 -8.06 5.32 12.36
CA LYS A 69 -7.98 5.13 13.82
C LYS A 69 -8.96 4.07 14.29
N GLU A 70 -10.17 4.04 13.77
CA GLU A 70 -11.24 3.13 14.19
C GLU A 70 -11.10 1.72 13.58
N THR A 71 -10.70 1.63 12.31
CA THR A 71 -10.69 0.36 11.55
C THR A 71 -9.87 -0.77 12.19
N PRO A 72 -8.61 -0.57 12.64
CA PRO A 72 -7.85 -1.62 13.29
C PRO A 72 -8.56 -2.19 14.51
N PHE A 73 -9.21 -1.36 15.34
CA PHE A 73 -9.92 -1.83 16.51
C PHE A 73 -11.17 -2.64 16.16
N LEU A 74 -11.87 -2.26 15.09
CA LEU A 74 -12.97 -3.07 14.54
C LEU A 74 -12.45 -4.43 14.04
N LEU A 75 -11.33 -4.44 13.33
CA LEU A 75 -10.71 -5.69 12.87
C LEU A 75 -10.24 -6.58 14.03
N LEU A 76 -9.69 -6.00 15.11
CA LEU A 76 -9.36 -6.75 16.32
C LEU A 76 -10.64 -7.34 16.97
N GLU A 77 -11.76 -6.62 16.93
CA GLU A 77 -13.06 -7.10 17.41
C GLU A 77 -13.62 -8.24 16.56
N ASP A 78 -13.34 -8.26 15.26
CA ASP A 78 -13.78 -9.32 14.35
C ASP A 78 -12.99 -10.64 14.53
N ILE A 79 -11.77 -10.59 15.09
CA ILE A 79 -11.01 -11.82 15.42
C ILE A 79 -11.77 -12.57 16.52
N PRO A 80 -12.11 -13.87 16.36
CA PRO A 80 -12.73 -14.67 17.42
C PRO A 80 -11.91 -14.64 18.72
N LEU A 81 -12.57 -14.45 19.87
CA LEU A 81 -11.90 -14.37 21.18
C LEU A 81 -10.98 -15.58 21.46
N ASP A 82 -11.40 -16.77 21.06
CA ASP A 82 -10.61 -18.00 21.20
C ASP A 82 -9.35 -18.02 20.34
N LEU A 83 -9.25 -17.20 19.30
CA LEU A 83 -8.04 -17.06 18.50
C LEU A 83 -7.11 -15.96 19.05
N ARG A 84 -7.66 -14.87 19.62
CA ARG A 84 -6.87 -13.75 20.14
C ARG A 84 -5.87 -14.17 21.22
N LYS A 85 -6.24 -15.14 22.05
CA LYS A 85 -5.36 -15.73 23.08
C LYS A 85 -4.16 -16.50 22.53
N HIS A 86 -4.13 -16.79 21.23
CA HIS A 86 -3.04 -17.49 20.53
C HIS A 86 -2.21 -16.54 19.65
N ILE A 87 -2.60 -15.27 19.53
CA ILE A 87 -1.84 -14.26 18.81
C ILE A 87 -0.72 -13.78 19.73
N VAL A 88 0.51 -14.09 19.34
CA VAL A 88 1.74 -13.71 20.07
C VAL A 88 2.43 -12.48 19.49
N SER A 89 2.08 -12.09 18.26
CA SER A 89 2.68 -10.95 17.57
C SER A 89 1.69 -10.33 16.59
N ILE A 90 1.74 -9.01 16.44
CA ILE A 90 0.96 -8.23 15.48
C ILE A 90 1.92 -7.39 14.62
N SER A 91 1.72 -7.39 13.32
CA SER A 91 2.32 -6.45 12.37
C SER A 91 1.24 -6.04 11.37
N LEU A 92 1.44 -4.94 10.65
CA LEU A 92 0.52 -4.48 9.61
C LEU A 92 1.28 -3.76 8.50
N ASP A 93 0.74 -3.80 7.29
CA ASP A 93 1.19 -2.97 6.18
C ASP A 93 0.34 -1.71 6.01
N GLY A 94 0.87 -0.76 5.27
CA GLY A 94 0.19 0.47 4.88
C GLY A 94 0.52 0.88 3.46
N THR A 95 -0.22 1.84 2.95
CA THR A 95 0.00 2.40 1.61
C THR A 95 1.30 3.21 1.57
N SER A 96 2.16 2.90 0.59
CA SER A 96 3.48 3.52 0.44
C SER A 96 3.40 5.05 0.37
N ALA A 97 4.26 5.73 1.12
CA ALA A 97 4.35 7.20 1.16
C ALA A 97 3.08 7.94 1.62
N THR A 98 2.07 7.25 2.16
CA THR A 98 1.04 7.93 2.95
C THR A 98 1.70 8.46 4.22
N THR A 99 1.67 9.79 4.37
CA THR A 99 2.49 10.52 5.35
C THR A 99 1.59 11.25 6.34
N ILE A 100 1.88 11.08 7.63
CA ILE A 100 1.19 11.72 8.73
C ILE A 100 2.23 12.49 9.54
N ILE A 101 1.97 13.78 9.75
CA ILE A 101 2.78 14.58 10.67
C ILE A 101 2.02 14.69 11.98
N VAL A 102 2.64 14.23 13.07
CA VAL A 102 2.02 14.15 14.39
C VAL A 102 2.76 15.01 15.40
N HIS A 103 2.08 15.35 16.49
CA HIS A 103 2.72 15.99 17.64
C HIS A 103 3.59 14.95 18.37
N SER A 104 4.84 15.31 18.69
CA SER A 104 5.83 14.41 19.29
C SER A 104 5.45 13.88 20.67
N ASP A 105 4.60 14.60 21.40
CA ASP A 105 4.23 14.22 22.77
C ASP A 105 2.90 13.48 22.84
N THR A 106 2.00 13.70 21.88
CA THR A 106 0.63 13.16 21.93
C THR A 106 0.34 12.15 20.81
N GLY A 107 1.11 12.19 19.72
CA GLY A 107 0.87 11.43 18.49
C GLY A 107 -0.40 11.85 17.73
N GLU A 108 -1.05 12.94 18.15
CA GLU A 108 -2.20 13.49 17.42
C GLU A 108 -1.75 14.13 16.10
N PRO A 109 -2.44 13.88 14.97
CA PRO A 109 -2.09 14.49 13.69
C PRO A 109 -2.16 16.03 13.74
N LEU A 110 -1.08 16.67 13.31
CA LEU A 110 -0.98 18.14 13.18
C LEU A 110 -1.52 18.66 11.85
N TRP A 111 -1.78 17.77 10.91
CA TRP A 111 -2.29 18.08 9.58
C TRP A 111 -3.12 16.93 9.04
N ARG A 112 -3.88 17.17 7.97
CA ARG A 112 -4.49 16.06 7.22
C ARG A 112 -3.39 15.13 6.69
N PRO A 113 -3.63 13.80 6.58
CA PRO A 113 -2.67 12.92 5.93
C PRO A 113 -2.43 13.33 4.48
N PHE A 114 -1.19 13.18 4.03
CA PHE A 114 -0.86 13.21 2.60
C PHE A 114 -0.96 11.79 2.07
N LEU A 115 -1.89 11.53 1.14
CA LEU A 115 -2.15 10.18 0.63
C LEU A 115 -1.05 9.70 -0.33
N TYR A 116 -0.87 8.40 -0.50
CA TYR A 116 0.12 7.78 -1.39
C TYR A 116 0.10 8.34 -2.83
N ASN A 117 -1.08 8.64 -3.36
CA ASN A 117 -1.29 9.16 -4.72
C ASN A 117 -1.26 10.70 -4.81
N GLU A 118 -1.18 11.40 -3.68
CA GLU A 118 -1.06 12.84 -3.64
C GLU A 118 0.37 13.28 -3.97
N SER A 119 0.49 14.36 -4.76
CA SER A 119 1.76 14.94 -5.17
C SER A 119 1.90 16.36 -4.63
N CYS A 120 3.09 16.69 -4.10
CA CYS A 120 3.50 18.03 -3.66
C CYS A 120 4.54 18.60 -4.64
N PRO A 121 4.11 19.12 -5.82
CA PRO A 121 5.03 19.61 -6.85
C PRO A 121 5.78 20.89 -6.44
N ASP A 122 5.24 21.65 -5.48
CA ASP A 122 5.85 22.83 -4.87
C ASP A 122 7.19 22.52 -4.18
N ALA A 123 7.29 21.35 -3.55
CA ALA A 123 8.48 20.90 -2.84
C ALA A 123 9.53 20.24 -3.75
N LEU A 124 9.12 19.76 -4.93
CA LEU A 124 9.98 18.97 -5.81
C LEU A 124 11.29 19.68 -6.24
N PRO A 125 11.30 20.98 -6.57
CA PRO A 125 12.54 21.69 -6.89
C PRO A 125 13.54 21.68 -5.74
N MET A 126 13.07 21.86 -4.50
CA MET A 126 13.91 21.82 -3.30
C MET A 126 14.43 20.41 -3.02
N VAL A 127 13.59 19.39 -3.18
CA VAL A 127 14.03 18.00 -3.03
C VAL A 127 15.11 17.65 -4.06
N LYS A 128 14.95 18.08 -5.32
CA LYS A 128 15.96 17.88 -6.37
C LYS A 128 17.26 18.64 -6.14
N SER A 129 17.24 19.75 -5.40
CA SER A 129 18.47 20.52 -5.13
C SER A 129 19.34 19.91 -4.03
N ILE A 130 18.77 19.04 -3.19
CA ILE A 130 19.48 18.40 -2.06
C ILE A 130 19.76 16.91 -2.29
N ALA A 131 18.86 16.20 -2.98
CA ALA A 131 18.98 14.76 -3.18
C ALA A 131 19.91 14.47 -4.37
N PRO A 132 20.57 13.29 -4.39
CA PRO A 132 21.32 12.85 -5.55
C PRO A 132 20.45 12.86 -6.82
N PRO A 133 21.04 13.15 -8.00
CA PRO A 133 20.32 13.06 -9.26
C PRO A 133 19.62 11.71 -9.37
N ASN A 134 18.38 11.71 -9.88
CA ASN A 134 17.59 10.50 -10.11
C ASN A 134 17.20 9.67 -8.87
N HIS A 135 17.47 10.14 -7.66
CA HIS A 135 17.08 9.44 -6.43
C HIS A 135 15.56 9.19 -6.36
N THR A 136 15.12 8.10 -5.73
CA THR A 136 13.70 7.72 -5.63
C THR A 136 12.80 8.78 -4.94
N VAL A 137 13.40 9.74 -4.24
CA VAL A 137 12.69 10.85 -3.59
C VAL A 137 12.40 12.00 -4.54
N CYS A 138 13.03 12.04 -5.71
CA CYS A 138 12.84 13.07 -6.75
C CYS A 138 11.52 12.86 -7.52
N SER A 139 10.44 12.58 -6.81
CA SER A 139 9.06 12.44 -7.29
C SER A 139 8.14 13.23 -6.36
N GLY A 140 7.18 13.97 -6.93
CA GLY A 140 6.27 14.82 -6.16
C GLY A 140 5.40 14.05 -5.15
N SER A 141 5.16 12.76 -5.38
CA SER A 141 4.41 11.89 -4.45
C SER A 141 5.27 11.22 -3.37
N SER A 142 6.58 11.46 -3.35
CA SER A 142 7.47 10.92 -2.32
C SER A 142 7.14 11.48 -0.94
N THR A 143 7.41 10.69 0.09
CA THR A 143 7.31 11.13 1.50
C THR A 143 8.16 12.38 1.73
N LEU A 144 9.35 12.47 1.12
CA LEU A 144 10.21 13.64 1.29
C LEU A 144 9.59 14.92 0.70
N CYS A 145 8.97 14.85 -0.48
CA CYS A 145 8.24 16.01 -1.04
C CYS A 145 7.08 16.43 -0.12
N LYS A 146 6.35 15.47 0.46
CA LYS A 146 5.25 15.73 1.41
C LYS A 146 5.77 16.40 2.70
N LEU A 147 6.87 15.89 3.26
CA LEU A 147 7.53 16.47 4.44
C LEU A 147 7.99 17.91 4.16
N VAL A 148 8.69 18.14 3.05
CA VAL A 148 9.20 19.47 2.68
C VAL A 148 8.06 20.45 2.41
N SER A 149 6.99 20.01 1.73
CA SER A 149 5.82 20.82 1.49
C SER A 149 5.14 21.22 2.81
N TRP A 150 4.90 20.27 3.70
CA TRP A 150 4.37 20.56 5.04
C TRP A 150 5.28 21.53 5.80
N TRP A 151 6.58 21.25 5.84
CA TRP A 151 7.56 22.08 6.54
C TRP A 151 7.53 23.54 6.09
N ASN A 152 7.48 23.78 4.78
CA ASN A 152 7.46 25.13 4.22
C ASN A 152 6.14 25.89 4.50
N ASN A 153 5.03 25.18 4.71
CA ASN A 153 3.72 25.80 4.92
C ASN A 153 3.43 26.16 6.39
N VAL A 154 4.06 25.51 7.37
CA VAL A 154 3.64 25.60 8.79
C VAL A 154 4.46 26.61 9.63
N GLY A 155 5.62 27.09 9.15
CA GLY A 155 6.43 28.12 9.85
C GLY A 155 7.10 27.64 11.16
N SER A 156 7.73 28.52 11.94
CA SER A 156 8.75 28.22 12.97
C SER A 156 8.34 27.39 14.21
N ASN A 157 7.09 26.91 14.34
CA ASN A 157 6.61 26.16 15.50
C ASN A 157 6.72 24.62 15.34
N GLN A 158 7.76 24.15 14.64
CA GLN A 158 7.89 22.76 14.18
C GLN A 158 8.64 21.81 15.13
N LYS A 159 9.14 22.29 16.29
CA LYS A 159 10.03 21.50 17.16
C LYS A 159 9.36 20.27 17.80
N SER A 160 8.04 20.27 17.93
CA SER A 160 7.26 19.18 18.53
C SER A 160 6.54 18.34 17.47
N ALA A 161 7.12 18.20 16.27
CA ALA A 161 6.55 17.40 15.20
C ALA A 161 7.39 16.15 14.95
N LEU A 162 6.72 15.09 14.49
CA LEU A 162 7.32 13.84 14.06
C LEU A 162 6.62 13.36 12.80
N LEU A 163 7.39 12.81 11.86
CA LEU A 163 6.87 12.13 10.68
C LEU A 163 6.61 10.66 10.99
N MET A 164 5.44 10.18 10.60
CA MET A 164 5.07 8.78 10.61
C MET A 164 4.44 8.39 9.27
N HIS A 165 4.79 7.23 8.75
CA HIS A 165 4.05 6.63 7.65
C HIS A 165 2.74 6.04 8.19
N GLN A 166 1.80 5.71 7.30
CA GLN A 166 0.52 5.12 7.71
C GLN A 166 0.71 3.88 8.58
N ALA A 167 1.60 2.96 8.19
CA ALA A 167 1.86 1.73 8.95
C ALA A 167 2.40 2.05 10.34
N ASP A 168 3.41 2.93 10.41
CA ASP A 168 4.02 3.38 11.67
C ASP A 168 2.95 3.95 12.63
N TRP A 169 2.07 4.82 12.15
CA TRP A 169 1.06 5.47 12.98
C TRP A 169 0.01 4.49 13.49
N LEU A 170 -0.44 3.55 12.65
CA LEU A 170 -1.38 2.51 13.05
C LEU A 170 -0.76 1.54 14.07
N LEU A 171 0.51 1.16 13.89
CA LEU A 171 1.23 0.35 14.87
C LEU A 171 1.39 1.11 16.18
N TRP A 172 1.74 2.40 16.13
CA TRP A 172 1.86 3.24 17.32
C TRP A 172 0.57 3.29 18.14
N LEU A 173 -0.61 3.30 17.52
CA LEU A 173 -1.88 3.21 18.26
C LEU A 173 -1.95 1.93 19.13
N LEU A 174 -1.27 0.86 18.70
CA LEU A 174 -1.23 -0.43 19.38
C LEU A 174 -0.14 -0.53 20.45
N HIS A 175 1.05 0.05 20.23
CA HIS A 175 2.22 -0.13 21.12
C HIS A 175 2.67 1.15 21.87
N GLY A 176 2.21 2.33 21.47
CA GLY A 176 2.43 3.59 22.20
C GLY A 176 3.81 4.25 22.06
N LYS A 177 4.80 3.56 21.47
CA LYS A 177 6.14 4.14 21.19
C LYS A 177 6.15 4.96 19.88
N LEU A 178 6.32 6.28 19.97
CA LEU A 178 6.37 7.15 18.79
C LEU A 178 7.70 7.01 18.03
N GLY A 179 7.66 7.28 16.71
CA GLY A 179 8.87 7.49 15.91
C GLY A 179 9.64 6.23 15.53
N VAL A 180 8.95 5.11 15.33
CA VAL A 180 9.55 3.87 14.82
C VAL A 180 8.90 3.53 13.47
N SER A 181 9.73 3.32 12.46
CA SER A 181 9.34 2.90 11.11
C SER A 181 10.21 1.73 10.64
N ASP A 182 9.94 1.25 9.43
CA ASP A 182 10.71 0.19 8.78
C ASP A 182 11.41 0.67 7.50
N TYR A 183 12.43 -0.08 7.09
CA TYR A 183 13.26 0.29 5.94
C TYR A 183 12.48 0.34 4.60
N ASN A 184 11.25 -0.20 4.51
CA ASN A 184 10.45 -0.20 3.28
C ASN A 184 9.61 1.06 3.22
N ASN A 185 8.93 1.41 4.31
CA ASN A 185 8.19 2.66 4.42
C ASN A 185 9.15 3.87 4.30
N ALA A 186 10.30 3.84 4.96
CA ALA A 186 11.25 4.95 5.00
C ALA A 186 12.02 5.20 3.68
N LEU A 187 11.97 4.28 2.71
CA LEU A 187 12.69 4.44 1.43
C LEU A 187 12.28 5.73 0.69
N LYS A 188 10.98 6.06 0.69
CA LYS A 188 10.44 7.23 -0.03
C LYS A 188 10.63 8.56 0.72
N VAL A 189 11.12 8.54 1.97
CA VAL A 189 11.60 9.75 2.66
C VAL A 189 13.11 9.96 2.44
N GLY A 190 13.82 8.92 1.98
CA GLY A 190 15.23 8.99 1.64
C GLY A 190 16.15 8.15 2.51
N TYR A 191 15.59 7.26 3.34
CA TYR A 191 16.39 6.27 4.07
C TYR A 191 17.13 5.36 3.08
N ASP A 192 18.40 5.06 3.36
CA ASP A 192 19.20 4.12 2.58
C ASP A 192 19.27 2.77 3.31
N PRO A 193 18.52 1.75 2.84
CA PRO A 193 18.48 0.44 3.50
C PRO A 193 19.76 -0.39 3.31
N GLU A 194 20.66 0.01 2.40
CA GLU A 194 21.97 -0.62 2.24
C GLU A 194 22.96 -0.11 3.28
N ALA A 195 22.98 1.21 3.50
CA ALA A 195 23.81 1.86 4.50
C ALA A 195 23.17 1.89 5.91
N ASP A 196 21.95 1.34 6.04
CA ASP A 196 21.16 1.27 7.27
C ASP A 196 21.02 2.63 7.98
N SER A 197 20.91 3.72 7.21
CA SER A 197 20.95 5.08 7.75
C SER A 197 20.28 6.11 6.84
N TYR A 198 19.93 7.26 7.42
CA TYR A 198 19.60 8.44 6.63
C TYR A 198 20.87 9.07 6.06
N PRO A 199 20.90 9.36 4.75
CA PRO A 199 22.10 9.88 4.11
C PRO A 199 22.38 11.33 4.53
N SER A 200 23.66 11.72 4.45
CA SER A 200 24.12 13.01 4.98
C SER A 200 23.45 14.23 4.33
N TRP A 201 23.02 14.12 3.07
CA TRP A 201 22.29 15.20 2.38
C TRP A 201 20.91 15.48 2.99
N LEU A 202 20.30 14.47 3.60
CA LEU A 202 19.02 14.56 4.30
C LEU A 202 19.21 14.98 5.76
N VAL A 203 20.17 14.40 6.47
CA VAL A 203 20.42 14.70 7.90
C VAL A 203 20.80 16.16 8.13
N ARG A 204 21.47 16.81 7.16
CA ARG A 204 21.83 18.24 7.22
C ARG A 204 20.64 19.20 7.09
N GLN A 205 19.46 18.72 6.73
CA GLN A 205 18.28 19.56 6.54
C GLN A 205 17.61 19.89 7.88
N PRO A 206 16.96 21.06 8.01
CA PRO A 206 16.35 21.47 9.28
C PRO A 206 15.20 20.56 9.70
N TYR A 207 14.49 19.90 8.78
CA TYR A 207 13.40 18.96 9.07
C TYR A 207 13.86 17.52 9.36
N SER A 208 15.16 17.24 9.37
CA SER A 208 15.68 15.87 9.60
C SER A 208 15.34 15.32 10.97
N HIS A 209 15.15 16.17 11.98
CA HIS A 209 14.75 15.77 13.33
C HIS A 209 13.30 15.24 13.43
N LEU A 210 12.48 15.41 12.39
CA LEU A 210 11.13 14.82 12.30
C LEU A 210 11.19 13.35 11.87
N LEU A 211 12.31 12.87 11.33
CA LEU A 211 12.38 11.54 10.73
C LEU A 211 12.28 10.45 11.81
N PRO A 212 11.51 9.38 11.58
CA PRO A 212 11.42 8.29 12.52
C PRO A 212 12.73 7.49 12.56
N SER A 213 13.00 6.85 13.69
CA SER A 213 13.96 5.75 13.74
C SER A 213 13.50 4.60 12.84
N VAL A 214 14.44 3.87 12.25
CA VAL A 214 14.14 2.84 11.26
C VAL A 214 14.76 1.53 11.68
N VAL A 215 13.98 0.45 11.62
CA VAL A 215 14.45 -0.93 11.85
C VAL A 215 13.99 -1.84 10.71
N ALA A 216 14.36 -3.12 10.72
CA ALA A 216 13.86 -4.08 9.74
C ALA A 216 12.35 -4.35 9.94
N PRO A 217 11.54 -4.54 8.89
CA PRO A 217 10.20 -5.11 8.94
C PRO A 217 10.13 -6.37 9.79
N GLY A 218 9.01 -6.56 10.51
CA GLY A 218 8.80 -7.72 11.37
C GLY A 218 9.66 -7.74 12.65
N THR A 219 10.37 -6.66 12.96
CA THR A 219 11.15 -6.53 14.20
C THR A 219 10.22 -6.13 15.35
N PRO A 220 10.26 -6.81 16.52
CA PRO A 220 9.49 -6.40 17.69
C PRO A 220 9.82 -4.97 18.16
N ILE A 221 8.79 -4.16 18.43
CA ILE A 221 8.90 -2.77 18.92
C ILE A 221 8.62 -2.70 20.42
N ASP A 222 7.46 -3.21 20.83
CA ASP A 222 7.00 -3.27 22.22
C ASP A 222 5.87 -4.29 22.38
N CYS A 223 5.46 -4.55 23.62
CA CYS A 223 4.21 -5.23 23.91
C CYS A 223 3.00 -4.39 23.48
N LEU A 224 1.90 -5.08 23.16
CA LEU A 224 0.60 -4.47 22.94
C LEU A 224 0.19 -3.70 24.21
N LYS A 225 -0.30 -2.46 24.04
CA LYS A 225 -0.75 -1.61 25.14
C LYS A 225 -1.76 -2.33 26.03
N GLU A 226 -1.59 -2.19 27.34
CA GLU A 226 -2.35 -2.94 28.34
C GLU A 226 -3.87 -2.77 28.17
N GLU A 227 -4.34 -1.55 27.90
CA GLU A 227 -5.77 -1.29 27.72
C GLU A 227 -6.35 -1.99 26.49
N ILE A 228 -5.55 -2.19 25.43
CA ILE A 228 -5.95 -2.91 24.22
C ILE A 228 -5.92 -4.41 24.53
N ARG A 229 -4.85 -4.90 25.16
CA ARG A 229 -4.74 -6.29 25.60
C ARG A 229 -5.94 -6.73 26.42
N ILE A 230 -6.28 -5.98 27.47
CA ILE A 230 -7.40 -6.30 28.37
C ILE A 230 -8.74 -6.22 27.62
N LYS A 231 -8.95 -5.15 26.84
CA LYS A 231 -10.22 -4.94 26.12
C LYS A 231 -10.50 -6.07 25.13
N PHE A 232 -9.48 -6.57 24.42
CA PHE A 232 -9.67 -7.55 23.36
C PHE A 232 -9.32 -8.99 23.77
N GLY A 233 -8.67 -9.22 24.91
CA GLY A 233 -8.32 -10.56 25.40
C GLY A 233 -7.07 -11.16 24.77
N PHE A 234 -6.04 -10.34 24.52
CA PHE A 234 -4.71 -10.81 24.08
C PHE A 234 -3.85 -11.27 25.26
N GLN A 235 -2.82 -12.07 24.98
CA GLN A 235 -1.82 -12.47 26.00
C GLN A 235 -0.95 -11.29 26.44
N GLU A 236 -0.35 -11.42 27.62
CA GLU A 236 0.55 -10.40 28.21
C GLU A 236 1.82 -10.15 27.39
N ASP A 237 2.31 -11.20 26.74
CA ASP A 237 3.53 -11.20 25.92
C ASP A 237 3.26 -10.95 24.44
N CYS A 238 2.04 -10.56 24.05
CA CYS A 238 1.73 -10.21 22.67
C CYS A 238 2.51 -8.96 22.25
N VAL A 239 3.43 -9.12 21.30
CA VAL A 239 4.28 -8.02 20.80
C VAL A 239 3.70 -7.38 19.55
N VAL A 240 4.02 -6.11 19.35
CA VAL A 240 3.77 -5.38 18.11
C VAL A 240 5.09 -5.19 17.40
N CYS A 241 5.16 -5.59 16.14
CA CYS A 241 6.34 -5.53 15.29
C CYS A 241 6.19 -4.44 14.22
N THR A 242 7.30 -3.97 13.68
CA THR A 242 7.30 -3.11 12.50
C THR A 242 6.58 -3.76 11.32
N GLY A 243 6.01 -2.88 10.50
CA GLY A 243 5.26 -3.22 9.31
C GLY A 243 6.11 -3.29 8.06
N THR A 244 5.43 -3.07 6.94
CA THR A 244 6.02 -2.82 5.61
C THR A 244 5.00 -2.04 4.76
N THR A 245 5.20 -1.95 3.45
CA THR A 245 4.19 -1.41 2.53
C THR A 245 3.30 -2.53 1.97
N ASP A 246 2.06 -2.19 1.64
CA ASP A 246 1.05 -3.10 1.05
C ASP A 246 1.59 -3.89 -0.16
N SER A 247 2.36 -3.21 -1.02
CA SER A 247 2.99 -3.78 -2.19
C SER A 247 4.08 -4.82 -1.86
N ILE A 248 4.76 -4.69 -0.72
CA ILE A 248 5.78 -5.65 -0.25
C ILE A 248 5.09 -6.80 0.51
N ALA A 249 4.10 -6.50 1.35
CA ALA A 249 3.29 -7.52 2.01
C ALA A 249 2.63 -8.48 1.00
N ALA A 250 2.09 -7.95 -0.10
CA ALA A 250 1.55 -8.76 -1.19
C ALA A 250 2.60 -9.68 -1.85
N PHE A 251 3.87 -9.25 -1.93
CA PHE A 251 4.96 -10.13 -2.40
C PHE A 251 5.30 -11.21 -1.38
N LEU A 252 5.40 -10.84 -0.09
CA LEU A 252 5.69 -11.77 1.00
C LEU A 252 4.64 -12.89 1.11
N ALA A 253 3.38 -12.58 0.82
CA ALA A 253 2.28 -13.55 0.78
C ALA A 253 2.52 -14.72 -0.22
N ALA A 254 3.33 -14.50 -1.27
CA ALA A 254 3.71 -15.56 -2.21
C ALA A 254 4.77 -16.53 -1.64
N ARG A 255 5.36 -16.22 -0.48
CA ARG A 255 6.41 -17.02 0.20
C ARG A 255 7.62 -17.31 -0.71
N ALA A 256 7.90 -16.41 -1.65
CA ALA A 256 9.01 -16.49 -2.59
C ALA A 256 10.26 -15.85 -1.98
N THR A 257 11.13 -16.66 -1.36
CA THR A 257 12.28 -16.19 -0.57
C THR A 257 13.65 -16.39 -1.25
N GLN A 258 13.67 -17.01 -2.44
CA GLN A 258 14.91 -17.30 -3.17
C GLN A 258 15.17 -16.28 -4.28
N PRO A 259 16.41 -15.78 -4.46
CA PRO A 259 16.77 -14.94 -5.60
C PRO A 259 16.39 -15.61 -6.93
N GLY A 260 15.95 -14.81 -7.90
CA GLY A 260 15.41 -15.29 -9.17
C GLY A 260 13.91 -15.60 -9.15
N LYS A 261 13.28 -15.65 -7.97
CA LYS A 261 11.82 -15.73 -7.86
C LYS A 261 11.18 -14.37 -8.09
N ALA A 262 10.10 -14.36 -8.84
CA ALA A 262 9.35 -13.15 -9.16
C ALA A 262 7.86 -13.34 -8.91
N VAL A 263 7.18 -12.23 -8.62
CA VAL A 263 5.72 -12.13 -8.59
C VAL A 263 5.33 -11.07 -9.61
N THR A 264 4.40 -11.43 -10.48
CA THR A 264 3.76 -10.50 -11.42
C THR A 264 2.33 -10.24 -10.94
N SER A 265 2.03 -8.98 -10.64
CA SER A 265 0.67 -8.55 -10.30
C SER A 265 -0.04 -8.09 -11.57
N LEU A 266 -1.04 -8.86 -11.99
CA LEU A 266 -1.94 -8.56 -13.12
C LEU A 266 -3.14 -7.73 -12.63
N GLY A 267 -2.85 -6.57 -12.05
CA GLY A 267 -3.86 -5.63 -11.54
C GLY A 267 -4.33 -4.65 -12.62
N SER A 268 -4.87 -3.50 -12.19
CA SER A 268 -5.17 -2.38 -13.09
C SER A 268 -3.96 -1.98 -13.94
N THR A 269 -2.77 -2.05 -13.34
CA THR A 269 -1.46 -1.96 -14.01
C THR A 269 -0.71 -3.28 -13.88
N LEU A 270 0.23 -3.52 -14.78
CA LEU A 270 1.17 -4.65 -14.72
C LEU A 270 2.37 -4.26 -13.85
N ALA A 271 2.55 -4.92 -12.72
CA ALA A 271 3.71 -4.74 -11.86
C ALA A 271 4.51 -6.04 -11.73
N ILE A 272 5.83 -5.95 -11.82
CA ILE A 272 6.75 -7.07 -11.61
C ILE A 272 7.63 -6.78 -10.41
N LYS A 273 7.87 -7.81 -9.60
CA LYS A 273 8.80 -7.78 -8.47
C LYS A 273 9.68 -9.03 -8.54
N LEU A 274 10.99 -8.84 -8.56
CA LEU A 274 12.00 -9.89 -8.67
C LEU A 274 12.91 -9.83 -7.45
N LEU A 275 13.08 -10.95 -6.75
CA LEU A 275 14.04 -11.06 -5.67
C LEU A 275 15.44 -11.27 -6.24
N SER A 276 16.41 -10.50 -5.75
CA SER A 276 17.76 -10.39 -6.30
C SER A 276 18.81 -10.32 -5.18
N ASN A 277 20.01 -10.81 -5.45
CA ASN A 277 21.18 -10.58 -4.58
C ASN A 277 21.82 -9.20 -4.80
N THR A 278 21.44 -8.52 -5.89
CA THR A 278 22.01 -7.24 -6.29
C THR A 278 20.93 -6.17 -6.26
N ARG A 279 21.23 -5.05 -5.61
CA ARG A 279 20.41 -3.83 -5.66
C ARG A 279 20.41 -3.28 -7.08
N ILE A 280 19.24 -2.99 -7.61
CA ILE A 280 19.07 -2.40 -8.94
C ILE A 280 18.18 -1.16 -8.83
N GLU A 281 18.68 -0.04 -9.32
CA GLU A 281 17.95 1.21 -9.41
C GLU A 281 18.21 1.86 -10.77
N ASP A 282 17.13 2.25 -11.46
CA ASP A 282 17.21 2.97 -12.72
C ASP A 282 15.98 3.86 -12.89
N SER A 283 16.17 5.17 -12.68
CA SER A 283 15.09 6.14 -12.77
C SER A 283 14.51 6.28 -14.19
N ARG A 284 15.29 5.94 -15.23
CA ARG A 284 14.84 6.03 -16.63
C ARG A 284 13.69 5.07 -16.89
N PHE A 285 13.68 3.94 -16.19
CA PHE A 285 12.66 2.90 -16.28
C PHE A 285 11.74 2.85 -15.04
N GLY A 286 11.95 3.75 -14.07
CA GLY A 286 11.23 3.70 -12.80
C GLY A 286 11.50 2.42 -12.00
N VAL A 287 12.68 1.82 -12.17
CA VAL A 287 13.11 0.62 -11.45
C VAL A 287 13.75 1.04 -10.13
N TYR A 288 13.32 0.42 -9.04
CA TYR A 288 13.88 0.65 -7.71
C TYR A 288 13.85 -0.63 -6.89
N SER A 289 14.71 -0.69 -5.87
CA SER A 289 14.83 -1.86 -4.99
C SER A 289 14.39 -1.54 -3.57
N HIS A 290 13.59 -2.43 -2.99
CA HIS A 290 13.40 -2.49 -1.54
C HIS A 290 14.33 -3.55 -0.95
N ARG A 291 14.87 -3.33 0.25
CA ARG A 291 15.52 -4.41 1.00
C ARG A 291 14.46 -5.38 1.51
N LEU A 292 14.76 -6.67 1.45
CA LEU A 292 13.95 -7.75 1.99
C LEU A 292 14.91 -8.78 2.57
N ASP A 293 15.00 -8.82 3.89
CA ASP A 293 16.04 -9.54 4.64
C ASP A 293 17.46 -9.09 4.22
N ASP A 294 18.27 -10.05 3.74
CA ASP A 294 19.61 -9.88 3.18
C ASP A 294 19.61 -9.73 1.64
N LYS A 295 18.43 -9.50 1.03
CA LYS A 295 18.23 -9.44 -0.43
C LYS A 295 17.56 -8.15 -0.87
N TRP A 296 17.38 -8.03 -2.18
CA TRP A 296 16.77 -6.88 -2.85
C TRP A 296 15.54 -7.31 -3.64
N LEU A 297 14.40 -6.70 -3.34
CA LEU A 297 13.19 -6.84 -4.13
C LEU A 297 13.15 -5.73 -5.19
N VAL A 298 13.57 -6.07 -6.40
CA VAL A 298 13.64 -5.17 -7.56
C VAL A 298 12.26 -5.08 -8.19
N GLY A 299 11.72 -3.87 -8.30
CA GLY A 299 10.37 -3.63 -8.81
C GLY A 299 10.34 -2.73 -10.04
N GLY A 300 9.35 -2.96 -10.89
CA GLY A 300 8.99 -2.07 -12.01
C GLY A 300 7.50 -2.22 -12.34
N ALA A 301 6.90 -1.16 -12.90
CA ALA A 301 5.49 -1.18 -13.28
C ALA A 301 5.30 -0.59 -14.68
N SER A 302 4.38 -1.20 -15.44
CA SER A 302 3.92 -0.74 -16.74
C SER A 302 2.48 -0.24 -16.64
N ASN A 303 2.15 0.75 -17.48
CA ASN A 303 0.80 1.29 -17.57
C ASN A 303 -0.17 0.36 -18.34
N THR A 304 0.31 -0.73 -18.92
CA THR A 304 -0.56 -1.81 -19.43
C THR A 304 -1.17 -2.60 -18.27
N GLY A 305 -2.17 -3.44 -18.53
CA GLY A 305 -2.77 -4.32 -17.53
C GLY A 305 -4.30 -4.35 -17.59
N GLY A 306 -4.93 -4.67 -16.47
CA GLY A 306 -6.38 -4.81 -16.36
C GLY A 306 -7.16 -3.54 -16.68
N ALA A 307 -6.60 -2.35 -16.51
CA ALA A 307 -7.32 -1.10 -16.76
C ALA A 307 -7.65 -0.89 -18.24
N VAL A 308 -6.71 -1.20 -19.16
CA VAL A 308 -6.98 -1.15 -20.60
C VAL A 308 -7.90 -2.29 -21.03
N ILE A 309 -7.74 -3.48 -20.43
CA ILE A 309 -8.64 -4.61 -20.69
C ILE A 309 -10.08 -4.26 -20.29
N ARG A 310 -10.29 -3.62 -19.13
CA ARG A 310 -11.61 -3.22 -18.63
C ARG A 310 -12.27 -2.09 -19.42
N GLN A 311 -11.51 -1.35 -20.24
CA GLN A 311 -12.07 -0.38 -21.19
C GLN A 311 -12.73 -1.07 -22.39
N LEU A 312 -12.35 -2.32 -22.67
CA LEU A 312 -12.79 -3.08 -23.83
C LEU A 312 -13.81 -4.15 -23.47
N PHE A 313 -13.68 -4.75 -22.29
CA PHE A 313 -14.48 -5.90 -21.88
C PHE A 313 -14.93 -5.80 -20.42
N THR A 314 -16.14 -6.29 -20.16
CA THR A 314 -16.59 -6.64 -18.81
C THR A 314 -15.89 -7.90 -18.30
N ASN A 315 -15.97 -8.19 -17.00
CA ASN A 315 -15.37 -9.41 -16.45
C ASN A 315 -16.01 -10.68 -17.04
N ASP A 316 -17.33 -10.71 -17.16
CA ASP A 316 -18.05 -11.86 -17.72
C ASP A 316 -17.68 -12.11 -19.19
N GLU A 317 -17.45 -11.04 -19.97
CA GLU A 317 -16.95 -11.17 -21.35
C GLU A 317 -15.51 -11.69 -21.38
N LEU A 318 -14.63 -11.20 -20.48
CA LEU A 318 -13.26 -11.71 -20.39
C LEU A 318 -13.23 -13.19 -20.06
N ASP A 319 -14.04 -13.65 -19.11
CA ASP A 319 -14.10 -15.06 -18.73
C ASP A 319 -14.55 -15.91 -19.93
N LYS A 320 -15.66 -15.54 -20.58
CA LYS A 320 -16.21 -16.28 -21.73
C LYS A 320 -15.31 -16.28 -22.96
N LEU A 321 -14.62 -15.17 -23.24
CA LEU A 321 -13.71 -15.07 -24.39
C LEU A 321 -12.40 -15.80 -24.09
N SER A 322 -11.92 -15.78 -22.84
CA SER A 322 -10.69 -16.48 -22.45
C SER A 322 -10.82 -18.01 -22.59
N GLU A 323 -12.00 -18.58 -22.34
CA GLU A 323 -12.27 -20.01 -22.55
C GLU A 323 -12.11 -20.47 -24.01
N GLN A 324 -12.23 -19.54 -24.97
CA GLN A 324 -12.12 -19.82 -26.40
C GLN A 324 -10.68 -19.67 -26.92
N ILE A 325 -9.74 -19.19 -26.10
CA ILE A 325 -8.34 -19.01 -26.48
C ILE A 325 -7.63 -20.37 -26.40
N ASN A 326 -6.97 -20.77 -27.49
CA ASN A 326 -5.96 -21.82 -27.43
C ASN A 326 -4.60 -21.19 -27.07
N PRO A 327 -4.09 -21.34 -25.83
CA PRO A 327 -2.84 -20.69 -25.41
C PRO A 327 -1.59 -21.30 -26.07
N SER A 328 -1.72 -22.42 -26.79
CA SER A 328 -0.62 -23.04 -27.54
C SER A 328 -0.43 -22.43 -28.93
N GLU A 329 -1.39 -21.67 -29.42
CA GLU A 329 -1.32 -20.98 -30.71
C GLU A 329 -0.91 -19.52 -30.53
N VAL A 330 0.14 -19.12 -31.23
CA VAL A 330 0.67 -17.75 -31.16
C VAL A 330 -0.24 -16.80 -31.94
N SER A 331 -0.71 -15.75 -31.27
CA SER A 331 -1.40 -14.65 -31.95
C SER A 331 -0.42 -13.85 -32.81
N LEU A 332 -0.83 -13.51 -34.04
CA LEU A 332 -0.04 -12.66 -34.96
C LEU A 332 -0.21 -11.16 -34.68
N LEU A 333 -0.97 -10.79 -33.65
CA LEU A 333 -1.27 -9.41 -33.30
C LEU A 333 -0.18 -8.83 -32.39
N ASP A 334 0.50 -7.79 -32.87
CA ASP A 334 1.53 -7.04 -32.12
C ASP A 334 0.91 -5.82 -31.42
N TYR A 335 0.33 -6.03 -30.24
CA TYR A 335 -0.31 -4.98 -29.47
C TYR A 335 0.58 -4.45 -28.33
N TYR A 336 0.52 -3.14 -28.11
CA TYR A 336 1.03 -2.48 -26.91
C TYR A 336 -0.15 -1.83 -26.14
N PRO A 337 -0.95 -2.62 -25.41
CA PRO A 337 -2.23 -2.15 -24.89
C PRO A 337 -2.01 -1.15 -23.75
N LEU A 338 -2.45 0.09 -23.94
CA LEU A 338 -2.38 1.17 -22.97
C LEU A 338 -3.76 1.80 -22.77
N PRO A 339 -4.10 2.24 -21.55
CA PRO A 339 -5.33 3.01 -21.34
C PRO A 339 -5.31 4.31 -22.17
N LEU A 340 -6.47 4.73 -22.67
CA LEU A 340 -6.61 5.86 -23.60
C LEU A 340 -5.88 7.14 -23.14
N ALA A 341 -5.95 7.48 -21.85
CA ALA A 341 -5.28 8.64 -21.26
C ALA A 341 -3.75 8.62 -21.43
N TYR A 342 -3.12 7.44 -21.47
CA TYR A 342 -1.68 7.27 -21.68
C TYR A 342 -1.33 7.23 -23.16
N ALA A 343 -2.18 6.64 -24.00
CA ALA A 343 -1.99 6.64 -25.45
C ALA A 343 -1.95 8.07 -26.02
N LEU A 344 -2.85 8.95 -25.55
CA LEU A 344 -2.87 10.35 -25.96
C LEU A 344 -1.62 11.13 -25.53
N LYS A 345 -1.11 10.91 -24.31
CA LYS A 345 0.16 11.53 -23.85
C LYS A 345 1.38 11.04 -24.65
N LYS A 346 1.44 9.75 -24.99
CA LYS A 346 2.52 9.19 -25.82
C LYS A 346 2.49 9.78 -27.25
N ASN A 347 1.29 9.97 -27.80
CA ASN A 347 1.13 10.61 -29.11
C ASN A 347 1.42 12.11 -29.08
N MET A 348 1.10 12.83 -27.99
CA MET A 348 1.50 14.23 -27.82
C MET A 348 3.01 14.42 -27.66
N GLY A 349 3.72 13.46 -27.04
CA GLY A 349 5.19 13.46 -27.02
C GLY A 349 5.83 13.12 -28.37
N ARG A 350 5.12 12.40 -29.24
CA ARG A 350 5.52 12.16 -30.64
C ARG A 350 5.14 13.31 -31.58
N LEU A 351 4.16 14.15 -31.26
CA LEU A 351 3.78 15.31 -32.09
C LEU A 351 4.84 16.43 -32.19
N HIS A 352 6.04 16.26 -31.62
CA HIS A 352 7.23 17.08 -31.93
C HIS A 352 8.19 16.45 -32.95
N VAL A 353 7.89 15.25 -33.44
CA VAL A 353 8.60 14.61 -34.55
C VAL A 353 7.56 13.88 -35.41
N GLU A 354 7.33 14.43 -36.60
CA GLU A 354 6.47 13.93 -37.68
C GLU A 354 4.96 14.26 -37.60
N GLN A 355 4.59 15.24 -38.44
CA GLN A 355 3.30 15.29 -39.13
C GLN A 355 3.18 14.03 -40.00
N ASP A 356 2.15 13.20 -39.79
CA ASP A 356 1.16 12.81 -40.82
C ASP A 356 0.29 11.60 -40.43
N LEU A 357 -1.02 11.72 -40.78
CA LEU A 357 -2.11 10.72 -40.92
C LEU A 357 -2.82 10.25 -39.62
N VAL A 358 -4.10 10.59 -39.33
CA VAL A 358 -5.41 10.45 -40.02
C VAL A 358 -5.88 9.00 -40.20
N GLY A 359 -7.03 8.66 -39.60
CA GLY A 359 -7.80 7.46 -39.97
C GLY A 359 -8.79 6.94 -38.92
N VAL A 360 -9.82 7.72 -38.54
CA VAL A 360 -11.03 7.17 -37.89
C VAL A 360 -11.93 6.64 -39.00
N GLY A 361 -12.02 5.31 -39.13
CA GLY A 361 -12.89 4.63 -40.09
C GLY A 361 -13.94 3.80 -39.37
N SER A 362 -15.17 4.31 -39.32
CA SER A 362 -16.39 3.60 -38.97
C SER A 362 -16.59 2.36 -39.85
N ILE A 363 -16.76 1.19 -39.25
CA ILE A 363 -17.27 0.00 -39.94
C ILE A 363 -18.77 -0.09 -39.65
N THR A 364 -19.57 0.32 -40.62
CA THR A 364 -20.97 -0.06 -40.76
C THR A 364 -21.08 -1.19 -41.78
N THR A 365 -21.81 -2.23 -41.36
CA THR A 365 -22.46 -3.32 -42.10
C THR A 365 -22.33 -3.39 -43.63
N LYS A 366 -21.96 -4.58 -44.11
CA LYS A 366 -22.69 -5.31 -45.17
C LYS A 366 -22.67 -6.81 -44.90
#